data_AF-A0A7X9BRN8-F1
#
_entry.id   AF-A0A7X9BRN8-F1
#
_cell.length_a   1.000
_cell.length_b   1.000
_cell.length_c   1.000
_cell.angle_alpha   90.00
_cell.angle_beta   90.00
_cell.angle_gamma   90.00
#
_symmetry.space_group_name_H-M   'P 1'
#
loop_
_entity.id
_entity.type
_entity.pdbx_description
1 polymer ?
#
loop_
_entity_poly.entity_id
_entity_poly.type
_entity_poly.pdbx_seq_one_letter_code
_entity_poly.pdbx_strand_id
1 'polypeptide(L)' 'MKKTTIVITDDAAFMRSLLRNIINQSDDYEVVGEASNGLEAIELAKKLQP' A
#
# COMPACT_ATOMS: atom_id res chain seq x y z
N MET A 1 -1.44 -7.77 -18.35
CA MET A 1 -0.89 -6.41 -18.19
C MET A 1 -0.17 -6.35 -16.85
N LYS A 2 0.84 -5.48 -16.69
CA LYS A 2 1.54 -5.32 -15.40
C LYS A 2 0.67 -4.45 -14.50
N LYS A 3 0.37 -4.91 -13.28
CA LYS A 3 -0.37 -4.12 -12.27
C LYS A 3 0.52 -3.01 -11.72
N THR A 4 -0.07 -1.87 -11.37
CA THR A 4 0.59 -0.81 -10.62
C THR A 4 0.61 -1.19 -9.15
N THR A 5 1.81 -1.32 -8.58
CA THR A 5 2.02 -1.72 -7.19
C THR A 5 1.93 -0.52 -6.25
N ILE A 6 1.36 -0.70 -5.07
CA ILE A 6 1.07 0.38 -4.12
C ILE A 6 1.50 -0.02 -2.70
N VAL A 7 2.13 0.91 -1.98
CA VAL A 7 2.33 0.84 -0.52
C VAL A 7 1.48 1.91 0.15
N ILE A 8 0.68 1.54 1.14
CA ILE A 8 -0.21 2.46 1.88
C ILE A 8 0.46 2.85 3.19
N THR A 9 0.45 4.14 3.53
CA THR A 9 0.96 4.65 4.82
C THR A 9 -0.09 5.51 5.50
N ASP A 10 -0.47 5.14 6.72
CA ASP A 10 -1.42 5.88 7.57
C ASP A 10 -1.24 5.41 9.02
N ASP A 11 -1.41 6.29 10.02
CA ASP A 11 -1.27 5.97 11.44
C ASP A 11 -2.47 5.17 12.00
N ALA A 12 -3.62 5.22 11.34
CA ALA A 12 -4.81 4.46 11.69
C ALA A 12 -4.92 3.14 10.88
N ALA A 13 -4.89 2.00 11.58
CA ALA A 13 -5.03 0.68 10.94
C ALA A 13 -6.35 0.49 10.17
N PHE A 14 -7.43 1.13 10.66
CA PHE A 14 -8.72 1.14 9.97
C PHE A 14 -8.63 1.81 8.60
N MET A 15 -7.95 2.96 8.50
CA MET A 15 -7.80 3.70 7.26
C MET A 15 -7.01 2.91 6.23
N ARG A 16 -5.92 2.23 6.63
CA ARG A 16 -5.17 1.35 5.71
C ARG A 16 -6.03 0.21 5.16
N SER A 17 -6.83 -0.42 6.01
CA SER A 17 -7.75 -1.48 5.59
C SER A 17 -8.82 -0.97 4.63
N LEU A 18 -9.38 0.23 4.88
CA LEU A 18 -10.34 0.89 3.99
C LEU A 18 -9.72 1.17 2.61
N LEU A 19 -8.54 1.81 2.58
CA LEU A 19 -7.84 2.16 1.35
C LEU A 19 -7.47 0.92 0.54
N ARG A 20 -6.97 -0.14 1.19
CA ARG A 20 -6.68 -1.41 0.53
C ARG A 20 -7.92 -1.99 -0.15
N ASN A 21 -9.07 -1.97 0.54
CA ASN A 21 -10.32 -2.49 -0.02
C ASN A 21 -10.81 -1.65 -1.21
N ILE A 22 -10.60 -0.33 -1.20
CA ILE A 22 -10.94 0.55 -2.34
C ILE A 22 -10.01 0.29 -3.53
N ILE A 23 -8.70 0.23 -3.29
CA ILE A 23 -7.70 0.02 -4.34
C ILE A 23 -7.88 -1.34 -5.02
N ASN A 24 -8.13 -2.39 -4.24
CA ASN A 24 -8.31 -3.75 -4.76
C ASN A 24 -9.63 -3.96 -5.54
N GLN A 25 -10.50 -2.95 -5.67
CA GLN A 25 -11.67 -3.02 -6.56
C GLN A 25 -11.31 -2.89 -8.03
N SER A 26 -10.11 -2.40 -8.35
CA SER A 26 -9.62 -2.32 -9.72
C SER A 26 -8.57 -3.40 -9.95
N ASP A 27 -8.68 -4.09 -11.08
CA ASP A 27 -7.72 -5.12 -11.51
C ASP A 27 -6.36 -4.55 -11.92
N ASP A 28 -6.26 -3.21 -12.07
CA ASP A 28 -5.04 -2.52 -12.51
C ASP A 28 -4.06 -2.24 -11.35
N TYR A 29 -4.52 -2.35 -10.10
CA TYR A 29 -3.72 -2.04 -8.91
C TYR A 29 -3.51 -3.26 -8.02
N GLU A 30 -2.43 -3.22 -7.24
CA GLU A 30 -2.12 -4.22 -6.22
C GLU A 30 -1.45 -3.56 -5.02
N VAL A 31 -2.04 -3.72 -3.84
CA VAL A 31 -1.41 -3.27 -2.59
C VAL A 31 -0.39 -4.31 -2.14
N VAL A 32 0.90 -3.95 -2.19
CA VAL A 32 2.01 -4.84 -1.86
C VAL A 32 2.60 -4.60 -0.46
N GLY A 33 2.18 -3.52 0.21
CA GLY A 33 2.62 -3.23 1.57
C GLY A 33 1.75 -2.19 2.29
N GLU A 34 1.79 -2.24 3.62
CA GLU A 34 1.12 -1.29 4.50
C GLU A 34 2.10 -0.87 5.60
N ALA A 35 2.19 0.44 5.86
CA ALA A 35 3.07 1.05 6.86
C ALA A 35 2.25 1.85 7.87
N SER A 36 2.60 1.75 9.16
CA SER A 36 1.96 2.51 10.23
C SER A 36 2.57 3.90 10.45
N ASN A 37 3.70 4.17 9.82
CA ASN A 37 4.46 5.41 9.97
C ASN A 37 5.41 5.62 8.79
N GLY A 38 6.02 6.80 8.71
CA GLY A 38 6.90 7.17 7.61
C GLY A 38 8.20 6.36 7.53
N LEU A 39 8.75 5.89 8.65
CA LEU A 39 9.97 5.09 8.64
C LEU A 39 9.70 3.71 8.02
N GLU A 40 8.63 3.03 8.44
CA GLU A 40 8.18 1.78 7.84
C GLU A 40 7.88 1.95 6.34
N ALA A 41 7.26 3.07 5.95
CA ALA A 41 6.94 3.37 4.56
C ALA A 41 8.19 3.45 3.68
N ILE A 42 9.23 4.14 4.15
CA ILE A 42 10.51 4.27 3.45
C ILE A 42 11.18 2.89 3.28
N GLU A 43 11.21 2.08 4.34
CA GLU A 43 11.83 0.76 4.30
C GLU A 43 11.04 -0.20 3.38
N LEU A 44 9.71 -0.15 3.42
CA LEU A 44 8.85 -0.92 2.51
C LEU A 44 9.01 -0.47 1.06
N ALA A 45 9.06 0.84 0.79
CA ALA A 45 9.26 1.36 -0.56
C ALA A 45 10.61 0.93 -1.15
N LYS A 46 11.69 0.98 -0.34
CA LYS A 46 13.01 0.48 -0.75
C LYS A 46 12.97 -1.01 -1.08
N LYS A 47 12.33 -1.82 -0.23
CA LYS A 47 12.29 -3.28 -0.36
C LYS A 47 11.40 -3.75 -1.51
N LEU A 48 10.22 -3.14 -1.67
CA LEU A 48 9.19 -3.61 -2.58
C LEU A 48 9.24 -2.92 -3.94
N GLN A 49 9.92 -1.77 -4.06
CA GLN A 49 9.98 -0.95 -5.28
C GLN A 49 8.58 -0.78 -5.93
N PRO A 50 7.58 -0.32 -5.16
CA PRO A 50 6.20 -0.23 -5.62
C PRO A 50 6.02 0.79 -6.74
#